data_AF-A0A674CLC5-F1
#
_entry.id   AF-A0A674CLC5-F1
#
_cell.length_a   1.000
_cell.length_b   1.000
_cell.length_c   1.000
_cell.angle_alpha   90.00
_cell.angle_beta   90.00
_cell.angle_gamma   90.00
#
_symmetry.space_group_name_H-M   'P 1'
#
loop_
_entity.id
_entity.type
_entity.pdbx_description
1 polymer ?
#
loop_
_entity_poly.entity_id
_entity_poly.type
_entity_poly.pdbx_seq_one_letter_code
_entity_poly.pdbx_strand_id
1 'polypeptide(L)'
;NSLEPDIPVTPPKVKVLPPSAKECEDRNKKKKKTLVCVATDFYPDHVTVFWQLNGGVNITDGVGTDNTALRDGNRRYSITSRLRVPAKKWNKASNRFTCTVRFFNGNDDIYVADHINGEEGQGGDGGMTTEDYVMSTKTAKLAYSIFIAKSTVYGLVVMALIWRLQRSSDKQM
;
A
#
# COMPACT_ATOMS: atom_id res chain seq x y z
N ASN A 1 -0.57 17.26 37.72
CA ASN A 1 -0.37 18.29 36.68
C ASN A 1 0.13 19.56 37.29
N SER A 2 1.42 19.84 37.19
CA SER A 2 2.01 21.10 37.65
C SER A 2 2.75 21.67 36.45
N LEU A 3 2.17 22.70 35.83
CA LEU A 3 2.87 23.49 34.84
C LEU A 3 4.01 24.23 35.57
N GLU A 4 5.22 24.19 35.02
CA GLU A 4 6.34 24.97 35.56
C GLU A 4 6.07 26.45 35.26
N PRO A 5 6.07 27.34 36.27
CA PRO A 5 5.62 28.74 36.13
C PRO A 5 6.51 29.59 35.20
N ASP A 6 7.75 29.18 34.95
CA ASP A 6 8.74 29.95 34.17
C ASP A 6 8.90 29.45 32.73
N ILE A 7 8.03 28.56 32.25
CA ILE A 7 8.10 28.01 30.89
C ILE A 7 6.85 28.38 30.11
N PRO A 8 6.98 29.11 28.99
CA PRO A 8 5.83 29.46 28.17
C PRO A 8 5.26 28.20 27.50
N VAL A 9 3.95 28.02 27.65
CA VAL A 9 3.18 27.00 26.94
C VAL A 9 3.37 27.19 25.44
N THR A 10 3.87 26.16 24.77
CA THR A 10 4.18 26.20 23.34
C THR A 10 3.50 25.03 22.64
N PRO A 11 2.65 25.26 21.63
CA PRO A 11 2.05 24.19 20.84
C PRO A 11 3.10 23.42 20.00
N PRO A 12 2.84 22.15 19.67
CA PRO A 12 3.77 21.35 18.88
C PRO A 12 3.88 21.79 17.43
N LYS A 13 5.08 21.67 16.89
CA LYS A 13 5.32 21.67 15.46
C LYS A 13 5.27 20.23 14.96
N VAL A 14 4.28 19.93 14.13
CA VAL A 14 4.02 18.58 13.61
C VAL A 14 4.57 18.48 12.19
N LYS A 15 5.35 17.42 11.93
CA LYS A 15 5.82 17.09 10.59
C LYS A 15 5.61 15.61 10.29
N VAL A 16 4.96 15.32 9.16
CA VAL A 16 4.89 13.96 8.62
C VAL A 16 5.99 13.76 7.59
N LEU A 17 6.75 12.68 7.75
CA LEU A 17 7.85 12.27 6.91
C LEU A 17 7.45 11.03 6.08
N PRO A 18 7.84 10.98 4.79
CA PRO A 18 7.59 9.83 3.95
C PRO A 18 8.37 8.59 4.41
N PRO A 19 7.95 7.39 3.97
CA PRO A 19 8.73 6.18 4.13
C PRO A 19 10.13 6.30 3.50
N SER A 20 11.09 5.57 4.07
CA SER A 20 12.41 5.48 3.47
C SER A 20 12.36 4.75 2.12
N ALA A 21 13.09 5.27 1.12
CA ALA A 21 13.21 4.63 -0.18
C ALA A 21 13.81 3.21 -0.08
N LYS A 22 14.67 2.97 0.92
CA LYS A 22 15.34 1.68 1.17
C LYS A 22 14.58 0.78 2.15
N GLU A 23 13.30 1.02 2.40
CA GLU A 23 12.55 0.18 3.33
C GLU A 23 12.46 -1.27 2.82
N CYS A 24 13.05 -2.19 3.59
CA CYS A 24 13.07 -3.62 3.27
C CYS A 24 11.67 -4.25 3.35
N GLU A 25 11.48 -5.31 2.57
CA GLU A 25 10.29 -6.16 2.70
C GLU A 25 10.21 -6.75 4.12
N ASP A 26 8.98 -6.93 4.63
CA ASP A 26 8.83 -7.62 5.91
C ASP A 26 9.17 -9.12 5.80
N ARG A 27 9.29 -9.81 6.94
CA ARG A 27 9.64 -11.24 6.99
C ARG A 27 8.72 -12.15 6.17
N ASN A 28 7.51 -11.69 5.83
CA ASN A 28 6.52 -12.41 5.03
C ASN A 28 6.54 -12.00 3.56
N LYS A 29 7.61 -11.33 3.09
CA LYS A 29 7.73 -10.74 1.75
C LYS A 29 6.61 -9.75 1.41
N LYS A 30 5.97 -9.16 2.42
CA LYS A 30 4.98 -8.10 2.20
C LYS A 30 5.69 -6.76 2.21
N LYS A 31 5.65 -6.07 1.07
CA LYS A 31 6.09 -4.67 0.96
C LYS A 31 5.21 -3.81 1.86
N LYS A 32 5.78 -3.30 2.96
CA LYS A 32 5.15 -2.34 3.87
C LYS A 32 5.92 -1.02 3.80
N LYS A 33 5.23 0.05 4.18
CA LYS A 33 5.75 1.40 4.20
C LYS A 33 5.49 2.01 5.57
N THR A 34 6.52 2.60 6.17
CA THR A 34 6.41 3.25 7.49
C THR A 34 6.49 4.76 7.35
N LEU A 35 5.39 5.44 7.64
CA LEU A 35 5.35 6.88 7.79
C LEU A 35 5.76 7.25 9.21
N VAL A 36 6.35 8.43 9.36
CA VAL A 36 6.78 8.95 10.67
C VAL A 36 6.20 10.33 10.89
N CYS A 37 5.54 10.54 12.00
CA CYS A 37 5.07 11.83 12.48
C CYS A 37 5.93 12.25 13.65
N VAL A 38 6.56 13.41 13.54
CA VAL A 38 7.39 13.99 14.60
C VAL A 38 6.70 15.25 15.07
N ALA A 39 6.37 15.29 16.36
CA ALA A 39 5.92 16.49 17.04
C ALA A 39 7.08 17.02 17.88
N THR A 40 7.45 18.27 17.69
CA THR A 40 8.61 18.88 18.34
C THR A 40 8.24 20.19 18.98
N ASP A 41 9.14 20.68 19.84
CA ASP A 41 9.15 22.07 20.27
C ASP A 41 7.97 22.48 21.17
N PHE A 42 7.35 21.51 21.86
CA PHE A 42 6.15 21.74 22.67
C PHE A 42 6.39 21.72 24.19
N TYR A 43 5.47 22.35 24.91
CA TYR A 43 5.40 22.33 26.38
C TYR A 43 3.98 22.72 26.82
N PRO A 44 3.31 22.01 27.74
CA PRO A 44 3.74 20.83 28.51
C PRO A 44 3.72 19.52 27.69
N ASP A 45 4.01 18.37 28.30
CA ASP A 45 4.09 17.06 27.62
C ASP A 45 2.74 16.37 27.37
N HIS A 46 1.62 17.04 27.65
CA HIS A 46 0.27 16.51 27.52
C HIS A 46 -0.19 16.46 26.06
N VAL A 47 0.25 15.43 25.34
CA VAL A 47 -0.08 15.22 23.94
C VAL A 47 -0.64 13.83 23.66
N THR A 48 -1.59 13.75 22.72
CA THR A 48 -2.09 12.50 22.15
C THR A 48 -1.97 12.55 20.64
N VAL A 49 -1.28 11.56 20.06
CA VAL A 49 -1.05 11.46 18.62
C VAL A 49 -1.98 10.42 18.00
N PHE A 50 -2.65 10.77 16.91
CA PHE A 50 -3.50 9.85 16.15
C PHE A 50 -3.35 10.06 14.65
N TRP A 51 -3.69 9.01 13.89
CA TRP A 51 -3.57 8.98 12.43
C TRP A 51 -4.92 8.81 11.77
N GLN A 52 -5.12 9.46 10.63
CA GLN A 52 -6.32 9.33 9.80
C GLN A 52 -5.93 9.12 8.35
N LEU A 53 -6.73 8.30 7.65
CA LEU A 53 -6.64 8.12 6.20
C LEU A 53 -7.81 8.85 5.54
N ASN A 54 -7.53 9.78 4.63
CA ASN A 54 -8.53 10.53 3.87
C ASN A 54 -9.57 11.24 4.75
N GLY A 55 -9.19 11.70 5.95
CA GLY A 55 -10.09 12.34 6.91
C GLY A 55 -11.12 11.41 7.57
N GLY A 56 -10.95 10.09 7.42
CA GLY A 56 -11.83 9.09 8.02
C GLY A 56 -11.56 8.83 9.50
N VAL A 57 -11.99 7.66 9.96
CA VAL A 57 -11.81 7.18 11.35
C VAL A 57 -10.32 7.00 11.68
N ASN A 58 -9.98 7.16 12.95
CA ASN A 58 -8.63 6.97 13.48
C ASN A 58 -8.11 5.56 13.16
N ILE A 59 -6.91 5.50 12.59
CA ILE A 59 -6.18 4.26 12.33
C ILE A 59 -5.50 3.84 13.62
N THR A 60 -5.74 2.60 14.05
CA THR A 60 -5.06 1.99 15.19
C THR A 60 -4.11 0.87 14.75
N ASP A 61 -4.41 0.21 13.64
CA ASP A 61 -3.58 -0.86 13.09
C ASP A 61 -2.23 -0.31 12.57
N GLY A 62 -1.14 -0.94 13.00
CA GLY A 62 0.22 -0.56 12.60
C GLY A 62 0.71 0.78 13.16
N VAL A 63 -0.02 1.40 14.10
CA VAL A 63 0.42 2.62 14.79
C VAL A 63 1.25 2.27 16.01
N GLY A 64 2.42 2.90 16.12
CA GLY A 64 3.26 2.87 17.32
C GLY A 64 3.74 4.26 17.66
N THR A 65 3.29 4.80 18.79
CA THR A 65 3.73 6.09 19.34
C THR A 65 4.71 5.85 20.49
N ASP A 66 5.78 6.65 20.56
CA ASP A 66 6.76 6.55 21.62
C ASP A 66 6.08 6.72 23.00
N ASN A 67 6.46 5.89 23.98
CA ASN A 67 5.80 5.84 25.30
C ASN A 67 5.91 7.14 26.10
N THR A 68 6.92 7.96 25.84
CA THR A 68 7.20 9.18 26.62
C THR A 68 7.77 10.25 25.70
N ALA A 69 7.32 11.49 25.90
CA ALA A 69 7.91 12.63 25.21
C ALA A 69 9.31 12.92 25.78
N LEU A 70 10.29 13.09 24.91
CA LEU A 70 11.67 13.39 25.28
C LEU A 70 11.83 14.89 25.48
N ARG A 71 12.41 15.30 26.61
CA ARG A 71 12.72 16.71 26.90
C ARG A 71 14.15 17.02 26.52
N ASP A 72 14.35 18.12 25.79
CA ASP A 72 15.67 18.61 25.40
C ASP A 72 16.28 19.58 26.44
N GLY A 73 17.51 20.04 26.18
CA GLY A 73 18.20 21.02 27.02
C GLY A 73 17.53 22.40 27.05
N ASN A 74 16.66 22.70 26.09
CA ASN A 74 15.84 23.92 26.03
C ASN A 74 14.52 23.77 26.79
N ARG A 75 14.35 22.67 27.55
CA ARG A 75 13.16 22.34 28.33
C ARG A 75 11.91 22.11 27.47
N ARG A 76 12.08 21.77 26.18
CA ARG A 76 11.00 21.50 25.23
C ARG A 76 10.88 20.01 24.97
N TYR A 77 9.66 19.56 24.67
CA TYR A 77 9.34 18.17 24.46
C TYR A 77 9.26 17.82 22.97
N SER A 78 9.56 16.56 22.67
CA SER A 78 9.38 15.95 21.36
C SER A 78 8.83 14.53 21.50
N ILE A 79 7.94 14.12 20.59
CA ILE A 79 7.37 12.78 20.52
C ILE A 79 7.27 12.30 19.07
N THR A 80 7.53 11.03 18.84
CA THR A 80 7.41 10.42 17.51
C THR A 80 6.31 9.37 17.49
N SER A 81 5.52 9.37 16.42
CA SER A 81 4.56 8.31 16.09
C SER A 81 4.88 7.72 14.72
N ARG A 82 4.79 6.40 14.60
CA ARG A 82 5.06 5.66 13.36
C ARG A 82 3.79 4.94 12.92
N LEU A 83 3.46 5.05 11.65
CA LEU A 83 2.33 4.36 11.04
C LEU A 83 2.85 3.41 9.96
N ARG A 84 2.67 2.11 10.16
CA ARG A 84 3.07 1.07 9.20
C ARG A 84 1.89 0.61 8.37
N VAL A 85 1.93 0.85 7.06
CA VAL A 85 0.85 0.53 6.12
C VAL A 85 1.32 -0.42 5.02
N PRO A 86 0.40 -1.16 4.38
CA PRO A 86 0.71 -1.89 3.15
C PRO A 86 1.20 -0.95 2.05
N ALA A 87 2.19 -1.35 1.26
CA ALA A 87 2.69 -0.54 0.15
C ALA A 87 1.59 -0.17 -0.85
N LYS A 88 0.59 -1.04 -1.08
CA LYS A 88 -0.58 -0.73 -1.93
C LYS A 88 -1.38 0.50 -1.45
N LYS A 89 -1.41 0.77 -0.14
CA LYS A 89 -2.08 1.96 0.41
C LYS A 89 -1.21 3.20 0.26
N TRP A 90 0.10 3.09 0.46
CA TRP A 90 1.04 4.20 0.25
C TRP A 90 1.15 4.57 -1.23
N ASN A 91 1.21 3.58 -2.11
CA ASN A 91 1.42 3.73 -3.55
C ASN A 91 0.21 4.29 -4.32
N LYS A 92 -0.77 4.86 -3.61
CA LYS A 92 -1.98 5.44 -4.18
C LYS A 92 -1.93 6.94 -3.90
N ALA A 93 -1.63 7.73 -4.92
CA ALA A 93 -1.48 9.19 -4.78
C ALA A 93 -2.74 9.90 -4.24
N SER A 94 -3.92 9.31 -4.44
CA SER A 94 -5.18 9.84 -3.90
C SER A 94 -5.33 9.63 -2.39
N ASN A 95 -4.49 8.81 -1.76
CA ASN A 95 -4.54 8.58 -0.32
C ASN A 95 -3.77 9.68 0.40
N ARG A 96 -4.41 10.27 1.41
CA ARG A 96 -3.88 11.31 2.26
C ARG A 96 -3.77 10.78 3.69
N PHE A 97 -2.55 10.70 4.18
CA PHE A 97 -2.24 10.30 5.55
C PHE A 97 -2.07 11.56 6.39
N THR A 98 -2.91 11.71 7.40
CA THR A 98 -2.88 12.85 8.32
C THR A 98 -2.45 12.37 9.69
N CYS A 99 -1.45 13.02 10.27
CA CYS A 99 -1.11 12.88 11.69
C CYS A 99 -1.65 14.10 12.42
N THR A 100 -2.42 13.87 13.47
CA THR A 100 -2.97 14.92 14.31
C THR A 100 -2.49 14.73 15.75
N VAL A 101 -2.02 15.81 16.34
CA VAL A 101 -1.58 15.89 17.72
C VAL A 101 -2.58 16.75 18.49
N ARG A 102 -3.29 16.13 19.43
CA ARG A 102 -4.08 16.83 20.43
C ARG A 102 -3.11 17.26 21.54
N PHE A 103 -2.96 18.56 21.74
CA PHE A 103 -2.08 19.17 22.73
C PHE A 103 -2.93 19.93 23.75
N PHE A 104 -2.79 19.59 25.03
CA PHE A 104 -3.48 20.28 26.10
C PHE A 104 -2.61 21.40 26.67
N ASN A 105 -3.07 22.64 26.53
CA ASN A 105 -2.29 23.84 26.89
C ASN A 105 -2.40 24.19 28.40
N GLY A 106 -3.19 23.45 29.17
CA GLY A 106 -3.54 23.74 30.56
C GLY A 106 -5.02 24.09 30.77
N ASN A 107 -5.66 24.67 29.76
CA ASN A 107 -7.06 25.07 29.76
C ASN A 107 -7.87 24.37 28.66
N ASP A 108 -7.32 24.32 27.45
CA ASP A 108 -7.98 23.87 26.23
C ASP A 108 -7.13 22.87 25.44
N ASP A 109 -7.80 22.12 24.56
CA ASP A 109 -7.18 21.24 23.59
C ASP A 109 -6.95 21.96 22.25
N ILE A 110 -5.69 21.97 21.82
CA ILE A 110 -5.27 22.47 20.51
C ILE A 110 -4.95 21.27 19.62
N TYR A 111 -5.49 21.26 18.41
CA TYR A 111 -5.24 20.21 17.43
C TYR A 111 -4.29 20.73 16.35
N VAL A 112 -3.09 20.15 16.28
CA VAL A 112 -2.11 20.47 15.25
C VAL A 112 -1.92 19.25 14.37
N ALA A 113 -1.99 19.44 13.05
CA ALA A 113 -1.87 18.35 12.11
C ALA A 113 -0.90 18.68 10.98
N ASP A 114 -0.21 17.65 10.50
CA ASP A 114 0.47 17.65 9.22
C ASP A 114 0.04 16.41 8.42
N HIS A 115 0.28 16.45 7.12
CA HIS A 115 -0.19 15.42 6.23
C HIS A 115 0.81 15.15 5.12
N ILE A 116 0.70 13.96 4.55
CA ILE A 116 1.41 13.58 3.34
C ILE A 116 0.49 12.77 2.46
N ASN A 117 0.59 13.01 1.15
CA ASN A 117 -0.12 12.19 0.18
C ASN A 117 0.73 10.97 -0.16
N GLY A 118 0.06 9.90 -0.56
CA GLY A 118 0.73 8.73 -1.13
C GLY A 118 1.54 9.10 -2.35
N GLU A 119 2.55 8.30 -2.65
CA GLU A 119 3.32 8.42 -3.89
C GLU A 119 2.69 7.48 -4.93
N GLU A 120 2.64 7.87 -6.19
CA GLU A 120 2.27 6.90 -7.23
C GLU A 120 3.43 5.93 -7.38
N GLY A 121 3.23 4.68 -6.96
CA GLY A 121 4.28 3.68 -7.14
C GLY A 121 4.51 3.49 -8.64
N GLN A 122 5.74 3.67 -9.11
CA GLN A 122 6.16 3.03 -10.36
C GLN A 122 5.77 1.56 -10.24
N GLY A 123 4.93 1.06 -11.14
CA GLY A 123 4.40 -0.30 -11.19
C GLY A 123 5.51 -1.34 -11.29
N GLY A 124 6.25 -1.55 -10.20
CA GLY A 124 7.31 -2.54 -10.01
C GLY A 124 6.81 -3.71 -9.19
N ASP A 125 5.57 -4.12 -9.43
CA ASP A 125 5.07 -5.42 -9.04
C ASP A 125 4.64 -6.07 -10.35
N GLY A 126 5.40 -7.07 -10.82
CA GLY A 126 4.97 -7.99 -11.88
C GLY A 126 3.80 -8.87 -11.43
N GLY A 127 2.89 -8.31 -10.63
CA GLY A 127 1.62 -8.88 -10.25
C GLY A 127 0.63 -8.60 -11.38
N MET A 128 0.28 -9.65 -12.09
CA MET A 128 -0.71 -9.65 -13.18
C MET A 128 -1.93 -8.80 -12.79
N THR A 129 -2.16 -7.71 -13.53
CA THR A 129 -3.33 -6.86 -13.29
C THR A 129 -4.59 -7.60 -13.74
N THR A 130 -5.76 -7.18 -13.27
CA THR A 130 -7.04 -7.76 -13.72
C THR A 130 -7.22 -7.63 -15.23
N GLU A 131 -6.66 -6.59 -15.83
CA GLU A 131 -6.64 -6.37 -17.28
C GLU A 131 -5.77 -7.41 -17.99
N ASP A 132 -4.60 -7.71 -17.47
CA ASP A 132 -3.72 -8.76 -17.98
C ASP A 132 -4.37 -10.15 -17.90
N TYR A 133 -5.12 -10.44 -16.83
CA TYR A 133 -5.86 -11.70 -16.69
C TYR A 133 -6.97 -11.84 -17.74
N VAL A 134 -7.75 -10.77 -17.96
CA VAL A 134 -8.79 -10.76 -18.99
C VAL A 134 -8.18 -10.89 -20.40
N MET A 135 -7.03 -10.28 -20.64
CA MET A 135 -6.32 -10.38 -21.92
C MET A 135 -5.70 -11.77 -22.13
N SER A 136 -5.11 -12.35 -21.08
CA SER A 136 -4.54 -13.71 -21.09
C SER A 136 -5.61 -14.77 -21.34
N THR A 137 -6.76 -14.66 -20.67
CA THR A 137 -7.89 -15.60 -20.87
C THR A 137 -8.54 -15.47 -22.25
N LYS A 138 -8.62 -14.27 -22.84
CA LYS A 138 -9.08 -14.08 -24.23
C LYS A 138 -8.12 -14.72 -25.24
N THR A 139 -6.82 -14.51 -25.06
CA THR A 139 -5.77 -15.05 -25.95
C THR A 139 -5.70 -16.57 -25.89
N ALA A 140 -5.78 -17.15 -24.68
CA ALA A 140 -5.82 -18.60 -24.49
C ALA A 140 -7.04 -19.23 -25.17
N LYS A 141 -8.23 -18.64 -25.03
CA LYS A 141 -9.46 -19.11 -25.70
C LYS A 141 -9.33 -19.13 -27.23
N LEU A 142 -8.71 -18.11 -27.82
CA LEU A 142 -8.44 -18.08 -29.26
C LEU A 142 -7.42 -19.13 -29.69
N ALA A 143 -6.37 -19.35 -28.89
CA ALA A 143 -5.39 -20.40 -29.19
C ALA A 143 -6.05 -21.80 -29.15
N TYR A 144 -6.82 -22.11 -28.11
CA TYR A 144 -7.52 -23.38 -27.98
C TYR A 144 -8.51 -23.62 -29.13
N SER A 145 -9.26 -22.61 -29.57
CA SER A 145 -10.18 -22.78 -30.70
C SER A 145 -9.45 -23.11 -32.01
N ILE A 146 -8.29 -22.48 -32.26
CA ILE A 146 -7.45 -22.75 -33.44
C ILE A 146 -6.88 -24.18 -33.39
N PHE A 147 -6.41 -24.65 -32.24
CA PHE A 147 -5.88 -26.01 -32.10
C PHE A 147 -6.95 -27.08 -32.37
N ILE A 148 -8.15 -26.90 -31.83
CA ILE A 148 -9.28 -27.82 -32.05
C ILE A 148 -9.65 -27.86 -33.54
N ALA A 149 -9.77 -26.70 -34.19
CA ALA A 149 -10.09 -26.62 -35.62
C ALA A 149 -9.03 -27.27 -36.51
N LYS A 150 -7.73 -27.10 -36.19
CA LYS A 150 -6.67 -27.80 -36.92
C LYS A 150 -6.77 -29.31 -36.73
N SER A 151 -6.99 -29.78 -35.50
CA SER A 151 -7.10 -31.20 -35.20
C SER A 151 -8.24 -31.89 -35.95
N THR A 152 -9.40 -31.24 -36.08
CA THR A 152 -10.54 -31.81 -36.82
C THR A 152 -10.25 -31.91 -38.32
N VAL A 153 -9.60 -30.91 -38.91
CA VAL A 153 -9.18 -30.94 -40.32
C VAL A 153 -8.21 -32.09 -40.59
N TYR A 154 -7.19 -32.28 -39.74
CA TYR A 154 -6.27 -33.41 -39.87
C TYR A 154 -7.00 -34.76 -39.80
N GLY A 155 -7.96 -34.91 -38.87
CA GLY A 155 -8.78 -36.10 -38.77
C GLY A 155 -9.57 -36.40 -40.07
N LEU A 156 -10.21 -35.39 -40.66
CA LEU A 156 -10.97 -35.55 -41.90
C LEU A 156 -10.10 -35.94 -43.09
N VAL A 157 -8.90 -35.35 -43.22
CA VAL A 157 -7.95 -35.67 -44.30
C VAL A 157 -7.44 -37.10 -44.18
N VAL A 158 -7.05 -37.53 -42.98
CA VAL A 158 -6.58 -38.91 -42.74
C VAL A 158 -7.69 -39.91 -43.04
N MET A 159 -8.93 -39.64 -42.60
CA MET A 159 -10.08 -40.49 -42.90
C MET A 159 -10.34 -40.59 -44.42
N ALA A 160 -10.24 -39.47 -45.15
CA ALA A 160 -10.41 -39.47 -46.60
C ALA A 160 -9.31 -40.26 -47.33
N LEU A 161 -8.06 -40.16 -46.88
CA LEU A 161 -6.93 -40.92 -47.43
C LEU A 161 -7.09 -42.42 -47.19
N ILE A 162 -7.45 -42.83 -45.96
CA ILE A 162 -7.72 -44.24 -45.64
C ILE A 162 -8.86 -44.77 -46.51
N TRP A 163 -9.95 -44.00 -46.65
CA TRP A 163 -11.11 -44.42 -47.44
C TRP A 163 -10.77 -44.54 -48.94
N ARG A 164 -9.91 -43.66 -49.47
CA ARG A 164 -9.37 -43.74 -50.83
C ARG A 164 -8.48 -44.96 -51.04
N LEU A 165 -7.62 -45.30 -50.07
CA LEU A 165 -6.73 -46.46 -50.14
C LEU A 165 -7.51 -47.78 -50.07
N GLN A 166 -8.48 -47.90 -49.16
CA GLN A 166 -9.36 -49.07 -49.06
C GLN A 166 -10.15 -49.30 -50.37
N ARG A 167 -10.75 -48.24 -50.93
CA ARG A 167 -11.47 -48.31 -52.21
C ARG A 167 -10.57 -48.60 -53.42
N SER A 168 -9.28 -48.30 -53.33
CA SER A 168 -8.30 -48.66 -54.37
C SER A 168 -7.91 -50.13 -54.27
N SER A 169 -7.84 -50.68 -53.06
CA SER A 169 -7.55 -52.10 -52.81
C SER A 169 -8.70 -53.00 -53.29
N ASP A 170 -9.96 -52.59 -53.06
CA ASP A 170 -11.15 -53.34 -53.52
C ASP A 170 -11.31 -53.38 -55.05
N LYS A 171 -10.58 -52.52 -55.79
CA LYS A 171 -10.61 -52.51 -57.27
C LYS A 171 -9.56 -53.42 -57.91
N GLN A 172 -8.68 -54.04 -57.10
CA GLN A 172 -7.62 -54.95 -57.57
C GLN A 172 -7.92 -56.44 -57.29
N MET A 173 -9.15 -56.79 -56.88
CA MET A 173 -9.66 -58.17 -56.78
C MET A 173 -10.79 -58.41 -57.78
#